data_AF-A0AAW8TP14-F1
#
_entry.id   AF-A0AAW8TP14-F1
#
_cell.length_a   1.000
_cell.length_b   1.000
_cell.length_c   1.000
_cell.angle_alpha   90.00
_cell.angle_beta   90.00
_cell.angle_gamma   90.00
#
_symmetry.space_group_name_H-M   'P 1'
#
loop_
_entity.id
_entity.type
_entity.pdbx_description
1 polymer ?
#
loop_
_entity_poly.entity_id
_entity_poly.type
_entity_poly.pdbx_seq_one_letter_code
_entity_poly.pdbx_strand_id
1 'polypeptide(L)'
;MNIFGKDFIDALMETIKKLLKKAVKEIVEEINDEEKFLLNRKEISEAIGCDVNVFDENYRYKPGFPYHMKGSQEAWNKKEVFEYLHNNKLTK
;
A
#
# COMPACT_ATOMS: atom_id res chain seq x y z
N MET A 1 18.30 -35.53 30.18
CA MET A 1 17.74 -34.27 29.61
C MET A 1 16.59 -33.86 30.53
N ASN A 2 16.66 -32.69 31.15
CA ASN A 2 15.67 -32.28 32.16
C ASN A 2 14.33 -32.00 31.47
N ILE A 3 13.34 -32.88 31.65
CA ILE A 3 12.06 -32.88 30.95
C ILE A 3 11.35 -31.53 31.14
N PHE A 4 11.43 -30.95 32.34
CA PHE A 4 10.93 -29.62 32.67
C PHE A 4 11.54 -28.49 31.85
N GLY A 5 12.83 -28.59 31.51
CA GLY A 5 13.50 -27.59 30.69
C GLY A 5 13.04 -27.65 29.23
N LYS A 6 12.79 -28.87 28.72
CA LYS A 6 12.29 -29.05 27.36
C LYS A 6 10.85 -28.56 27.22
N ASP A 7 9.97 -28.94 28.14
CA ASP A 7 8.56 -28.54 28.10
C ASP A 7 8.39 -27.02 28.25
N PHE A 8 9.22 -26.39 29.10
CA PHE A 8 9.25 -24.94 29.23
C PHE A 8 9.74 -24.24 27.96
N ILE A 9 10.83 -24.73 27.34
CA ILE A 9 11.34 -24.19 26.09
C ILE A 9 10.30 -24.34 24.97
N ASP A 10 9.65 -25.50 24.87
CA ASP A 10 8.63 -25.75 23.86
C ASP A 10 7.42 -24.81 24.03
N ALA A 11 6.96 -24.62 25.28
CA ALA A 11 5.87 -23.68 25.57
C ALA A 11 6.24 -22.21 25.29
N LEU A 12 7.48 -21.82 25.58
CA LEU A 12 7.99 -20.48 25.27
C LEU A 12 8.09 -20.27 23.76
N MET A 13 8.61 -21.25 23.03
CA MET A 13 8.73 -21.20 21.57
C MET A 13 7.37 -21.11 20.89
N GLU A 14 6.36 -21.86 21.35
CA GLU A 14 5.00 -21.75 20.84
C GLU A 14 4.37 -20.40 21.13
N THR A 15 4.66 -19.82 22.30
CA THR A 15 4.20 -18.47 22.64
C THR A 15 4.82 -17.42 21.70
N ILE A 16 6.14 -17.48 21.50
CA ILE A 16 6.85 -16.57 20.59
C ILE A 16 6.32 -16.71 19.15
N LYS A 17 6.14 -17.95 18.66
CA LYS A 17 5.58 -18.19 17.32
C LYS A 17 4.19 -17.57 17.17
N LYS A 18 3.33 -17.68 18.18
CA LYS A 18 1.98 -17.07 18.14
C LYS A 18 2.05 -15.56 18.07
N LEU A 19 2.90 -14.93 18.88
CA LEU A 19 3.10 -13.48 18.86
C LEU A 19 3.63 -12.99 17.51
N LEU A 20 4.66 -13.67 16.97
CA LEU A 20 5.22 -13.33 15.66
C LEU A 20 4.21 -13.51 14.54
N LYS A 21 3.45 -14.62 14.52
CA LYS A 21 2.39 -14.84 13.53
C LYS A 21 1.33 -13.74 13.57
N LYS A 22 0.95 -13.29 14.76
CA LYS A 22 -0.02 -12.20 14.91
C LYS A 22 0.53 -10.88 14.35
N ALA A 23 1.74 -10.49 14.73
CA ALA A 23 2.37 -9.26 14.26
C ALA A 23 2.56 -9.26 12.73
N VAL A 24 3.04 -10.37 12.17
CA VAL A 24 3.18 -10.51 10.71
C VAL A 24 1.81 -10.43 10.02
N LYS A 25 0.77 -11.06 10.58
CA LYS A 25 -0.57 -11.00 10.03
C LYS A 25 -1.12 -9.58 10.02
N GLU A 26 -0.97 -8.83 11.10
CA GLU A 26 -1.41 -7.43 11.18
C GLU A 26 -0.68 -6.56 10.15
N ILE A 27 0.64 -6.71 10.01
CA ILE A 27 1.42 -5.98 9.00
C ILE A 27 0.98 -6.35 7.57
N VAL A 28 0.75 -7.64 7.30
CA VAL A 28 0.29 -8.11 5.99
C VAL A 28 -1.12 -7.61 5.68
N GLU A 29 -2.02 -7.61 6.67
CA GLU A 29 -3.36 -7.05 6.53
C GLU A 29 -3.32 -5.53 6.27
N GLU A 30 -2.42 -4.79 6.93
CA GLU A 30 -2.22 -3.36 6.64
C GLU A 30 -1.64 -3.10 5.25
N ILE A 31 -0.74 -3.96 4.75
CA ILE A 31 -0.17 -3.87 3.41
C ILE A 31 -1.21 -4.23 2.34
N ASN A 32 -2.06 -5.22 2.61
CA ASN A 32 -3.10 -5.69 1.69
C ASN A 32 -4.37 -4.85 1.72
N ASP A 33 -4.49 -3.90 2.65
CA ASP A 33 -5.54 -2.89 2.61
C ASP A 33 -5.24 -1.87 1.50
N GLU A 34 -5.45 -2.30 0.25
CA GLU A 34 -5.18 -1.52 -0.96
C GLU A 34 -5.88 -0.15 -0.91
N GLU A 35 -7.04 -0.06 -0.24
CA GLU A 35 -7.79 1.18 -0.05
C GLU A 35 -7.10 2.19 0.89
N LYS A 36 -6.25 1.73 1.82
CA LYS A 36 -5.50 2.57 2.74
C LYS A 36 -4.40 3.37 2.02
N PHE A 37 -3.91 2.86 0.89
CA PHE A 37 -2.86 3.51 0.09
C PHE A 37 -3.40 4.29 -1.12
N LEU A 38 -4.72 4.33 -1.30
CA LEU A 38 -5.35 5.16 -2.32
C LEU A 38 -5.33 6.63 -1.88
N LEU A 39 -4.61 7.43 -2.66
CA LEU A 39 -4.46 8.87 -2.48
C LEU A 39 -5.61 9.61 -3.15
N ASN A 40 -6.07 10.69 -2.54
CA ASN A 40 -7.01 11.60 -3.16
C ASN A 40 -6.32 12.48 -4.23
N ARG A 41 -7.11 13.27 -4.95
CA ARG A 41 -6.65 14.14 -6.07
C ARG A 41 -5.52 15.09 -5.67
N LYS A 42 -5.58 15.64 -4.45
CA LYS A 42 -4.56 16.56 -3.94
C LYS A 42 -3.28 15.82 -3.58
N GLU A 43 -3.41 14.70 -2.89
CA GLU A 43 -2.25 13.89 -2.46
C GLU A 43 -1.48 13.32 -3.64
N ILE A 44 -2.17 12.82 -4.69
CA ILE A 44 -1.48 12.26 -5.85
C ILE A 44 -0.79 13.34 -6.70
N SER A 45 -1.41 14.52 -6.86
CA SER A 45 -0.80 15.64 -7.58
C SER A 45 0.47 16.14 -6.88
N GLU A 46 0.43 16.28 -5.55
CA GLU A 46 1.62 16.58 -4.75
C GLU A 46 2.68 15.47 -4.89
N ALA A 47 2.27 14.20 -4.87
CA ALA A 47 3.20 13.06 -4.98
C ALA A 47 3.94 13.00 -6.31
N ILE A 48 3.30 13.39 -7.42
CA ILE A 48 3.94 13.47 -8.74
C ILE A 48 4.59 14.83 -9.02
N GLY A 49 4.50 15.77 -8.08
CA GLY A 49 5.17 17.07 -8.15
C GLY A 49 4.48 18.09 -9.06
N CYS A 50 3.14 18.06 -9.18
CA CYS A 50 2.38 19.04 -9.97
C CYS A 50 1.22 19.66 -9.18
N ASP A 51 0.67 20.74 -9.71
CA ASP A 51 -0.58 21.33 -9.20
C ASP A 51 -1.78 20.44 -9.53
N VAL A 52 -2.84 20.56 -8.72
CA VAL A 52 -4.10 19.83 -8.85
C VAL A 52 -4.81 20.10 -10.19
N ASN A 53 -4.67 21.30 -10.76
CA ASN A 53 -5.25 21.62 -12.08
C ASN A 53 -4.41 21.01 -13.20
N VAL A 54 -3.08 21.08 -13.09
CA VAL A 54 -2.15 20.44 -14.03
C VAL A 54 -2.38 18.92 -14.06
N PHE A 55 -2.67 18.32 -12.91
CA PHE A 55 -3.01 16.90 -12.81
C PHE A 55 -4.24 16.53 -13.63
N ASP A 56 -5.32 17.33 -13.52
CA ASP A 56 -6.57 17.07 -14.21
C ASP A 56 -6.42 17.24 -15.73
N GLU A 57 -5.76 18.31 -16.15
CA GLU A 57 -5.57 18.63 -17.57
C GLU A 57 -4.65 17.63 -18.29
N ASN A 58 -3.59 17.16 -17.60
CA ASN A 58 -2.53 16.41 -18.26
C ASN A 58 -2.55 14.91 -17.95
N TYR A 59 -3.24 14.44 -16.91
CA TYR A 59 -3.14 13.05 -16.49
C TYR A 59 -4.49 12.39 -16.23
N ARG A 60 -5.28 12.94 -15.29
CA ARG A 60 -6.50 12.30 -14.73
C ARG A 60 -7.43 11.72 -15.79
N TYR A 61 -7.68 12.47 -16.86
CA TYR A 61 -8.64 12.11 -17.91
C TYR A 61 -8.00 11.46 -19.14
N LYS A 62 -6.71 11.13 -19.09
CA LYS A 62 -6.07 10.42 -20.21
C LYS A 62 -6.60 8.99 -20.33
N PRO A 63 -6.82 8.48 -21.56
CA PRO A 63 -7.19 7.09 -21.76
C PRO A 63 -6.17 6.14 -21.09
N GLY A 64 -6.70 5.22 -20.29
CA GLY A 64 -5.90 4.22 -19.59
C GLY A 64 -5.12 4.72 -18.36
N PHE A 65 -5.34 5.97 -17.92
CA PHE A 65 -4.76 6.44 -16.67
C PHE A 65 -5.34 5.63 -15.49
N PRO A 66 -4.51 5.09 -14.58
CA PRO A 66 -4.99 4.24 -13.50
C PRO A 66 -5.78 5.07 -12.48
N TYR A 67 -6.94 4.58 -12.06
CA TYR A 67 -7.71 5.14 -10.97
C TYR A 67 -8.58 4.04 -10.32
N HIS A 68 -8.96 4.27 -9.09
CA HIS A 68 -9.84 3.42 -8.29
C HIS A 68 -10.98 4.24 -7.74
N MET A 69 -12.10 3.59 -7.43
CA MET A 69 -13.25 4.23 -6.78
C MET A 69 -13.24 3.92 -5.29
N LYS A 70 -13.04 4.94 -4.45
CA LYS A 70 -13.17 4.85 -3.00
C LYS A 70 -14.53 5.42 -2.60
N GLY A 71 -15.54 4.55 -2.58
CA GLY A 71 -16.95 4.95 -2.47
C GLY A 71 -17.41 5.71 -3.71
N SER A 72 -17.71 7.01 -3.59
CA SER A 72 -18.15 7.86 -4.70
C SER A 72 -17.04 8.77 -5.28
N GLN A 73 -15.83 8.68 -4.74
CA GLN A 73 -14.70 9.52 -5.15
C GLN A 73 -13.62 8.71 -5.85
N GLU A 74 -13.02 9.29 -6.87
CA GLU A 74 -11.81 8.75 -7.51
C GLU A 74 -10.62 8.88 -6.55
N ALA A 75 -9.81 7.84 -6.51
CA ALA A 75 -8.59 7.79 -5.74
C ALA A 75 -7.50 7.02 -6.53
N TRP A 76 -6.25 7.24 -6.18
CA TRP A 76 -5.10 6.83 -6.99
C TRP A 76 -4.09 6.06 -6.17
N ASN A 77 -3.70 4.88 -6.66
CA ASN A 77 -2.54 4.20 -6.12
C ASN A 77 -1.27 4.88 -6.65
N LYS A 78 -0.39 5.31 -5.74
CA LYS A 78 0.86 5.99 -6.11
C LYS A 78 1.70 5.16 -7.09
N LYS A 79 1.88 3.86 -6.82
CA LYS A 79 2.75 3.00 -7.63
C LYS A 79 2.25 2.89 -9.07
N GLU A 80 0.97 2.63 -9.27
CA GLU A 80 0.36 2.51 -10.60
C GLU A 80 0.47 3.81 -11.40
N VAL A 81 0.23 4.96 -10.75
CA VAL A 81 0.38 6.27 -11.39
C VAL A 81 1.83 6.48 -11.85
N PHE A 82 2.81 6.21 -10.99
CA PHE A 82 4.23 6.35 -11.37
C PHE A 82 4.62 5.38 -12.51
N GLU A 83 4.14 4.13 -12.48
CA GLU A 83 4.35 3.16 -13.56
C GLU A 83 3.74 3.64 -14.88
N TYR A 84 2.51 4.16 -14.86
CA TYR A 84 1.87 4.74 -16.04
C TYR A 84 2.69 5.91 -16.59
N LEU A 85 3.10 6.84 -15.73
CA LEU A 85 3.87 8.01 -16.15
C LEU A 85 5.23 7.61 -16.75
N HIS A 86 5.88 6.59 -16.19
CA HIS A 86 7.13 6.05 -16.72
C HIS A 86 6.92 5.40 -18.10
N ASN A 87 5.93 4.52 -18.23
CA ASN A 87 5.63 3.79 -19.46
C ASN A 87 5.24 4.73 -20.62
N ASN A 88 4.61 5.86 -20.29
CA ASN A 88 4.21 6.87 -21.26
C ASN A 88 5.24 8.00 -21.45
N LYS A 89 6.43 7.91 -20.82
CA LYS A 89 7.51 8.93 -20.88
C LYS A 89 7.04 10.33 -20.48
N LEU A 90 6.12 10.40 -19.50
CA LEU A 90 5.55 11.63 -18.97
C LEU A 90 6.30 12.17 -17.75
N THR A 91 7.30 11.43 -17.28
CA THR A 91 8.28 11.86 -16.28
C THR A 91 9.60 12.17 -16.98
N LYS A 92 10.23 13.30 -16.62
CA LYS A 92 11.60 13.64 -17.05
C LYS A 92 12.62 13.05 -16.09
#